data_AF-A0A7C5GUC8-F1
#
_entry.id   AF-A0A7C5GUC8-F1
#
_cell.length_a   1.000
_cell.length_b   1.000
_cell.length_c   1.000
_cell.angle_alpha   90.00
_cell.angle_beta   90.00
_cell.angle_gamma   90.00
#
_symmetry.space_group_name_H-M   'P 1'
#
loop_
_entity.id
_entity.type
_entity.pdbx_description
1 polymer ?
#
loop_
_entity_poly.entity_id
_entity_poly.type
_entity_poly.pdbx_seq_one_letter_code
_entity_poly.pdbx_strand_id
1 'polypeptide(L)' 'MARLVKLSGKGPIQVKAQEEKWVCTCGLSKGFPFCDGSHKKTQDEAEGKLYVYGENERIEL' A
#
# COMPACT_ATOMS: atom_id res chain seq x y z
N MET A 1 -8.24 10.84 1.25
CA MET A 1 -6.89 10.97 0.68
C MET A 1 -6.79 10.10 -0.57
N ALA A 2 -6.13 10.62 -1.61
CA ALA A 2 -5.82 9.86 -2.82
C ALA A 2 -4.32 9.54 -2.84
N ARG A 3 -3.95 8.41 -3.45
CA ARG A 3 -2.55 7.99 -3.57
C ARG A 3 -2.24 7.52 -4.98
N LEU A 4 -1.08 7.91 -5.50
CA LEU A 4 -0.48 7.26 -6.66
C LEU A 4 0.47 6.17 -6.17
N VAL A 5 0.07 4.93 -6.35
CA VAL A 5 0.85 3.74 -5.97
C VAL A 5 1.15 2.93 -7.22
N LYS A 6 2.42 2.59 -7.42
CA LYS A 6 2.84 1.74 -8.53
C LYS A 6 2.59 0.27 -8.18
N LEU A 7 1.60 -0.33 -8.81
CA LEU A 7 1.35 -1.78 -8.77
C LEU A 7 1.80 -2.42 -10.08
N SER A 8 2.52 -3.54 -10.00
CA SER A 8 3.00 -4.30 -11.16
C SER A 8 2.08 -5.48 -11.52
N GLY A 9 1.24 -5.94 -10.58
CA GLY A 9 0.28 -7.02 -10.81
C GLY A 9 -0.81 -6.62 -11.81
N LYS A 10 -1.15 -7.53 -12.73
CA LYS A 10 -2.16 -7.32 -13.78
C LYS A 10 -3.34 -8.30 -13.72
N GLY A 11 -3.47 -9.02 -12.61
CA GLY A 11 -4.48 -10.07 -12.45
C GLY A 11 -4.60 -10.54 -11.00
N PRO A 12 -5.53 -11.47 -10.72
CA PRO A 12 -5.76 -11.97 -9.37
C PRO A 12 -4.59 -12.83 -8.89
N ILE A 13 -4.34 -12.79 -7.58
CA ILE A 13 -3.36 -13.65 -6.89
C ILE A 13 -4.15 -14.69 -6.08
N GLN A 14 -3.91 -15.97 -6.35
CA GLN A 14 -4.47 -17.03 -5.52
C GLN A 14 -3.71 -17.11 -4.20
N VAL A 15 -4.44 -17.00 -3.09
CA VAL A 15 -3.88 -17.10 -1.75
C VAL A 15 -4.37 -18.38 -1.08
N LYS A 16 -3.44 -19.21 -0.61
CA LYS A 16 -3.71 -20.34 0.29
C LYS A 16 -3.13 -20.01 1.66
N ALA A 17 -3.90 -19.36 2.51
CA ALA A 17 -3.47 -18.98 3.84
C ALA A 17 -3.54 -20.19 4.78
N GLN A 18 -2.41 -20.56 5.39
CA GLN A 18 -2.33 -21.60 6.43
C GLN A 18 -2.49 -21.03 7.85
N GLU A 19 -2.31 -19.71 7.98
CA GLU A 19 -2.38 -18.95 9.22
C GLU A 19 -3.08 -17.61 8.94
N GLU A 20 -3.50 -16.91 10.00
CA GLU A 20 -4.11 -15.59 9.87
C GLU A 20 -3.12 -14.61 9.21
N LYS A 21 -3.60 -13.92 8.16
CA LYS A 21 -2.83 -12.90 7.44
C LYS A 21 -3.70 -11.68 7.21
N TRP A 22 -3.10 -10.51 7.31
CA TRP A 22 -3.72 -9.24 6.94
C TRP A 22 -3.45 -8.92 5.48
N VAL A 23 -4.48 -8.53 4.74
CA VAL A 23 -4.37 -8.10 3.34
C VAL A 23 -4.02 -6.62 3.29
N CYS A 24 -3.06 -6.26 2.43
CA CYS A 24 -2.66 -4.88 2.22
C CYS A 24 -3.76 -4.12 1.46
N THR A 25 -4.25 -3.05 2.06
CA THR A 25 -5.21 -2.12 1.43
C THR A 25 -4.59 -0.74 1.17
N CYS A 26 -3.43 -0.44 1.75
CA CYS A 26 -2.74 0.84 1.51
C CYS A 26 -1.96 0.88 0.18
N GLY A 27 -1.68 -0.28 -0.43
CA GLY A 27 -0.91 -0.41 -1.66
C GLY A 27 0.62 -0.31 -1.51
N LEU A 28 1.13 0.10 -0.34
CA LEU A 28 2.56 0.35 -0.12
C LEU A 28 3.37 -0.86 0.36
N SER A 29 2.73 -2.01 0.54
CA SER A 29 3.43 -3.21 1.01
C SER A 29 4.47 -3.68 -0.01
N LYS A 30 5.69 -3.92 0.46
CA LYS A 30 6.74 -4.59 -0.32
C LYS A 30 6.46 -6.08 -0.49
N GLY A 31 5.62 -6.65 0.39
CA GLY A 31 5.14 -8.02 0.36
C GLY A 31 3.71 -8.17 -0.16
N PHE A 32 3.29 -7.32 -1.12
CA PHE A 32 1.94 -7.38 -1.69
C PHE A 32 1.62 -8.81 -2.20
N PRO A 33 0.45 -9.40 -1.84
CA PRO A 33 -0.76 -8.74 -1.36
C PRO A 33 -0.89 -8.61 0.16
N PHE A 34 0.06 -9.10 0.96
CA PHE A 34 -0.06 -9.10 2.41
C PHE A 34 0.45 -7.82 3.05
N CYS A 35 -0.08 -7.49 4.22
CA CYS A 35 0.37 -6.36 5.01
C CYS A 35 1.75 -6.63 5.63
N ASP A 36 2.66 -5.68 5.47
CA ASP A 36 4.01 -5.70 6.06
C ASP A 36 4.22 -4.55 7.08
N GLY A 37 3.14 -3.83 7.42
CA GLY A 37 3.19 -2.66 8.29
C GLY A 37 3.46 -1.32 7.59
N SER A 38 3.71 -1.30 6.28
CA SER A 38 3.97 -0.05 5.53
C SER A 38 2.81 0.95 5.57
N HIS A 39 1.59 0.51 5.88
CA HIS A 39 0.42 1.37 6.07
C HIS A 39 0.58 2.42 7.17
N LYS A 40 1.53 2.25 8.10
CA LYS A 40 1.79 3.24 9.14
C LYS A 40 2.23 4.59 8.57
N LYS A 41 2.86 4.61 7.39
CA LYS A 41 3.28 5.83 6.68
C LYS A 41 2.12 6.64 6.09
N THR A 42 0.89 6.14 6.19
CA THR A 42 -0.31 6.77 5.61
C THR A 42 -1.26 7.32 6.67
N GLN A 43 -0.93 7.19 7.95
CA GLN A 43 -1.84 7.54 9.05
C GLN A 43 -2.00 9.06 9.23
N ASP A 44 -1.01 9.83 8.79
CA ASP A 44 -0.95 11.29 8.87
C ASP A 44 -1.39 11.98 7.58
N GLU A 45 -1.93 11.23 6.61
CA GLU A 45 -2.38 11.82 5.36
C GLU A 45 -3.61 12.69 5.53
N ALA A 46 -3.52 13.93 5.05
CA ALA A 46 -4.63 14.86 5.15
C ALA A 46 -5.75 14.55 4.15
N GLU A 47 -6.99 14.89 4.54
CA GLU A 47 -8.13 14.83 3.65
C GLU A 47 -7.97 15.80 2.47
N GLY A 48 -8.44 15.40 1.29
CA GLY A 48 -8.31 16.20 0.06
C GLY A 48 -6.91 16.28 -0.55
N LYS A 49 -5.88 15.70 0.08
CA LYS A 49 -4.51 15.67 -0.46
C LYS A 49 -4.21 14.42 -1.26
N LEU A 50 -3.30 14.58 -2.23
CA LEU A 50 -2.77 13.53 -3.08
C LEU A 50 -1.31 13.25 -2.70
N TYR A 51 -1.00 12.00 -2.39
CA TYR A 51 0.35 11.57 -2.04
C TYR A 51 0.94 10.61 -3.08
N VAL A 52 2.22 10.80 -3.39
CA VAL A 52 3.03 9.89 -4.21
C VAL A 52 4.11 9.28 -3.34
N TYR A 53 4.18 7.95 -3.34
CA TYR A 53 5.17 7.20 -2.56
C TYR A 53 6.24 6.62 -3.49
N GLY A 54 7.47 7.11 -3.35
CA GLY A 54 8.66 6.59 -4.01
C GLY A 54 9.44 5.61 -3.12
N GLU A 55 10.62 5.19 -3.58
CA GLU A 55 11.46 4.22 -2.83
C GLU A 55 11.93 4.79 -1.48
N ASN A 56 12.25 6.08 -1.44
CA ASN A 56 12.80 6.75 -0.25
C ASN A 56 12.08 8.06 0.13
N GLU A 57 11.10 8.49 -0.66
CA GLU A 57 10.45 9.78 -0.49
C GLU A 57 8.93 9.70 -0.59
N ARG A 58 8.25 10.61 0.10
CA ARG A 58 6.82 10.86 -0.01
C ARG A 58 6.64 12.30 -0.45
N ILE A 59 5.96 12.50 -1.56
CA ILE A 59 5.66 13.82 -2.12
C ILE A 59 4.16 14.06 -1.97
N GLU A 60 3.79 15.19 -1.38
CA GLU A 60 2.43 15.73 -1.46
C GLU A 60 2.32 16.56 -2.75
N LEU A 61 1.30 16.27 -3.55
CA LEU A 61 0.96 17.04 -4.76
C LEU A 61 -0.11 18.09 -4.48
#